data_AF-A0A2J6H6L0-F1
#
_entry.id   AF-A0A2J6H6L0-F1
#
_cell.length_a   1.000
_cell.length_b   1.000
_cell.length_c   1.000
_cell.angle_alpha   90.00
_cell.angle_beta   90.00
_cell.angle_gamma   90.00
#
_symmetry.space_group_name_H-M   'P 1'
#
loop_
_entity.id
_entity.type
_entity.pdbx_description
1 polymer ?
#
loop_
_entity_poly.entity_id
_entity_poly.type
_entity_poly.pdbx_seq_one_letter_code
_entity_poly.pdbx_strand_id
1 'polypeptide(L)'
;MKFFLSFLQSPVRHPVPAYDFWEHYLKNGIKEAGHEWMECPDVDWAKGLVPQSVDMLNQWRADAWEQTINYLKNNRPDVFLSYLYPHQVDVSAVKQIQ
;
A
#
# COMPACT_ATOMS: atom_id res chain seq x y z
N MET A 1 14.00 10.80 5.32
CA MET A 1 13.84 9.60 4.48
C MET A 1 12.49 9.66 3.81
N LYS A 2 12.36 9.09 2.62
CA LYS A 2 11.13 8.98 1.85
C LYS A 2 10.55 7.58 2.02
N PHE A 3 9.42 7.48 2.71
CA PHE A 3 8.71 6.24 2.96
C PHE A 3 7.69 5.99 1.85
N PHE A 4 7.77 4.84 1.18
CA PHE A 4 6.66 4.37 0.36
C PHE A 4 5.69 3.55 1.20
N LEU A 5 4.40 3.89 1.14
CA LEU A 5 3.34 3.20 1.89
C LEU A 5 2.59 2.24 0.96
N SER A 6 2.54 0.97 1.36
CA SER A 6 1.89 -0.13 0.63
C SER A 6 0.74 -0.75 1.42
N PHE A 7 -0.08 0.08 2.05
CA PHE A 7 -1.19 -0.28 2.92
C PHE A 7 -1.99 0.98 3.24
N LEU A 8 -3.24 0.83 3.65
CA LEU A 8 -4.08 1.94 4.11
C LEU A 8 -4.22 3.14 3.15
N GLN A 9 -3.94 2.95 1.86
CA GLN A 9 -4.29 3.90 0.80
C GLN A 9 -5.58 3.46 0.08
N SER A 10 -6.51 4.41 -0.15
CA SER A 10 -7.68 4.17 -0.99
C SER A 10 -8.21 5.46 -1.60
N PRO A 11 -8.60 5.47 -2.89
CA PRO A 11 -9.29 6.60 -3.51
C PRO A 11 -10.76 6.69 -3.08
N VAL A 12 -11.31 5.64 -2.46
CA VAL A 12 -12.71 5.55 -2.04
C VAL A 12 -12.84 5.09 -0.59
N ARG A 13 -13.97 5.39 0.03
CA ARG A 13 -14.24 4.95 1.40
C ARG A 13 -14.74 3.51 1.42
N HIS A 14 -13.94 2.59 1.97
CA HIS A 14 -14.33 1.20 2.20
C HIS A 14 -14.89 0.99 3.62
N PRO A 15 -15.70 -0.06 3.86
CA PRO A 15 -16.21 -0.41 5.19
C PRO A 15 -15.12 -1.06 6.05
N VAL A 16 -13.95 -0.45 6.15
CA VAL A 16 -12.82 -0.90 7.00
C VAL A 16 -12.81 -0.04 8.28
N PRO A 17 -13.03 -0.63 9.47
CA PRO A 17 -13.11 0.14 10.71
C PRO A 17 -11.83 0.94 11.00
N ALA A 18 -12.00 2.19 11.43
CA ALA A 18 -10.92 3.11 11.84
C ALA A 18 -9.78 3.30 10.82
N TYR A 19 -10.02 2.94 9.57
CA TYR A 19 -9.01 2.98 8.52
C TYR A 19 -8.46 4.39 8.27
N ASP A 20 -9.36 5.36 8.07
CA ASP A 20 -9.00 6.77 7.80
C ASP A 20 -8.18 7.36 8.97
N PHE A 21 -8.48 6.92 10.19
CA PHE A 21 -7.75 7.32 11.39
C PHE A 21 -6.31 6.81 11.35
N TRP A 22 -6.11 5.52 11.06
CA TRP A 22 -4.76 4.94 11.01
C TRP A 22 -3.93 5.47 9.84
N GLU A 23 -4.54 5.66 8.67
CA GLU A 23 -3.91 6.31 7.52
C GLU A 23 -3.40 7.71 7.91
N HIS A 24 -4.27 8.53 8.50
CA HIS A 24 -3.93 9.87 8.95
C HIS A 24 -2.82 9.87 10.01
N TYR A 25 -2.97 9.03 11.04
CA TYR A 25 -2.01 8.93 12.14
C TYR A 25 -0.60 8.56 11.64
N LEU A 26 -0.51 7.58 10.73
CA LEU A 26 0.77 7.13 10.20
C LEU A 26 1.43 8.19 9.30
N LYS A 27 0.66 8.80 8.39
CA LYS A 27 1.15 9.85 7.48
C LYS A 27 1.64 11.08 8.25
N ASN A 28 0.94 11.46 9.32
CA ASN A 28 1.38 12.57 10.17
C ASN A 28 2.57 12.20 11.03
N GLY A 29 2.59 11.00 11.62
CA GLY A 29 3.74 10.55 12.41
C GLY A 29 5.05 10.53 11.61
N ILE A 30 5.01 10.11 10.33
CA ILE A 30 6.17 10.18 9.43
C ILE A 30 6.61 11.64 9.23
N LYS A 31 5.67 12.56 8.98
CA LYS A 31 5.96 13.99 8.80
C LYS A 31 6.52 14.64 10.07
N GLU A 32 5.93 14.37 11.22
CA GLU A 32 6.37 14.88 12.53
C GLU A 32 7.78 14.40 12.89
N ALA A 33 8.16 13.20 12.45
CA ALA A 33 9.52 12.68 12.59
C ALA A 33 10.54 13.33 11.62
N GLY A 34 10.15 14.30 10.80
CA GLY A 34 11.02 14.95 9.82
C GLY A 34 11.28 14.10 8.58
N HIS A 35 10.31 13.28 8.18
CA HIS A 35 10.39 12.41 7.01
C HIS A 35 9.27 12.71 6.01
N GLU A 36 9.43 12.20 4.79
CA GLU A 36 8.43 12.29 3.74
C GLU A 36 7.78 10.93 3.54
N TRP A 37 6.54 10.92 3.07
CA TRP A 37 5.87 9.72 2.60
C TRP A 37 5.40 9.89 1.17
N MET A 38 5.24 8.78 0.48
CA MET A 38 4.74 8.68 -0.87
C MET A 38 3.93 7.40 -1.04
N GLU A 39 3.03 7.42 -2.01
CA GLU A 39 2.10 6.33 -2.34
C GLU A 39 2.04 6.19 -3.86
N CYS A 40 1.52 5.06 -4.35
CA CYS A 40 1.24 4.88 -5.77
C CYS A 40 -0.21 5.34 -6.03
N PRO A 41 -0.46 6.50 -6.66
CA PRO A 41 -1.78 7.15 -6.65
C PRO A 41 -2.95 6.29 -7.12
N ASP A 42 -2.68 5.35 -8.03
CA ASP A 42 -3.70 4.52 -8.69
C ASP A 42 -4.04 3.24 -7.91
N VAL A 43 -3.32 2.93 -6.82
CA VAL A 43 -3.52 1.71 -6.04
C VAL A 43 -4.50 1.91 -4.91
N ASP A 44 -5.49 1.02 -4.85
CA ASP A 44 -6.44 0.90 -3.74
C ASP A 44 -6.02 -0.27 -2.83
N TRP A 45 -5.16 0.00 -1.85
CA TRP A 45 -4.70 -1.00 -0.90
C TRP A 45 -5.80 -1.43 0.08
N ALA A 46 -6.73 -0.54 0.45
CA ALA A 46 -7.87 -0.88 1.31
C ALA A 46 -8.78 -1.96 0.72
N LYS A 47 -8.97 -1.94 -0.61
CA LYS A 47 -9.85 -2.90 -1.28
C LYS A 47 -9.47 -4.35 -0.99
N GLY A 48 -8.19 -4.63 -0.77
CA GLY A 48 -7.73 -5.97 -0.37
C GLY A 48 -8.23 -6.44 0.99
N LEU A 49 -8.69 -5.52 1.85
CA LEU A 49 -9.19 -5.80 3.20
C LEU A 49 -10.71 -6.00 3.25
N VAL A 50 -11.41 -5.72 2.14
CA VAL A 50 -12.88 -5.86 2.06
C VAL A 50 -13.24 -7.30 1.68
N PRO A 51 -14.35 -7.87 2.22
CA PRO A 51 -14.84 -9.18 1.81
C PRO A 51 -15.05 -9.27 0.29
N GLN A 52 -14.42 -10.24 -0.34
CA GLN A 52 -14.52 -10.49 -1.78
C GLN A 52 -14.23 -11.97 -2.09
N SER A 53 -14.54 -12.42 -3.31
CA SER A 53 -14.19 -13.78 -3.73
C SER A 53 -12.67 -13.96 -3.82
N VAL A 54 -12.23 -15.21 -3.77
CA VAL A 54 -10.80 -15.55 -3.94
C VAL A 54 -10.26 -15.04 -5.28
N ASP A 55 -11.04 -15.15 -6.34
CA ASP A 55 -10.64 -14.66 -7.67
C ASP A 55 -10.48 -13.14 -7.71
N MET A 56 -11.41 -12.40 -7.08
CA MET A 56 -11.31 -10.93 -6.97
C MET A 56 -10.10 -10.51 -6.13
N LEU A 57 -9.83 -11.23 -5.03
CA LEU A 57 -8.67 -10.95 -4.19
C LEU A 57 -7.36 -11.25 -4.93
N ASN A 58 -7.29 -12.33 -5.69
CA ASN A 58 -6.13 -12.68 -6.50
C ASN A 58 -5.88 -11.64 -7.60
N GLN A 59 -6.94 -11.19 -8.28
CA GLN A 59 -6.86 -10.15 -9.29
C GLN A 59 -6.39 -8.82 -8.68
N TRP A 60 -7.02 -8.39 -7.58
CA TRP A 60 -6.59 -7.20 -6.85
C TRP A 60 -5.13 -7.27 -6.45
N ARG A 61 -4.68 -8.42 -5.92
CA ARG A 61 -3.29 -8.60 -5.51
C ARG A 61 -2.35 -8.42 -6.70
N ALA A 62 -2.63 -9.07 -7.83
CA ALA A 62 -1.82 -8.95 -9.03
C ALA A 62 -1.75 -7.49 -9.52
N ASP A 63 -2.90 -6.81 -9.62
CA ASP A 63 -2.99 -5.43 -10.10
C ASP A 63 -2.27 -4.45 -9.16
N ALA A 64 -2.50 -4.55 -7.85
CA ALA A 64 -1.92 -3.65 -6.86
C ALA A 64 -0.40 -3.75 -6.81
N TRP A 65 0.15 -4.98 -6.86
CA TRP A 65 1.59 -5.19 -6.89
C TRP A 65 2.20 -4.76 -8.22
N GLU A 66 1.59 -5.07 -9.36
CA GLU A 66 2.10 -4.62 -10.68
C GLU A 66 2.20 -3.09 -10.76
N GLN A 67 1.13 -2.39 -10.40
CA GLN A 67 1.10 -0.92 -10.38
C GLN A 67 2.16 -0.35 -9.43
N THR A 68 2.28 -0.93 -8.24
CA THR A 68 3.28 -0.53 -7.25
C THR A 68 4.70 -0.69 -7.79
N ILE A 69 5.04 -1.85 -8.36
CA ILE A 69 6.37 -2.08 -8.95
C ILE A 69 6.64 -1.11 -10.09
N ASN A 70 5.67 -0.90 -10.98
CA ASN A 70 5.83 0.03 -12.10
C ASN A 70 6.06 1.47 -11.62
N TYR A 71 5.35 1.90 -10.59
CA TYR A 71 5.54 3.22 -10.00
C TYR A 71 6.91 3.38 -9.33
N LEU A 72 7.35 2.34 -8.59
CA LEU A 72 8.62 2.35 -7.86
C LEU A 72 9.86 2.32 -8.77
N LYS A 73 9.74 1.86 -10.03
CA LYS A 73 10.83 1.93 -11.03
C LYS A 73 11.36 3.35 -11.24
N ASN A 74 10.46 4.35 -11.19
CA ASN A 74 10.82 5.75 -11.40
C ASN A 74 10.80 6.58 -10.10
N ASN A 75 10.35 6.00 -8.99
CA ASN A 75 10.16 6.70 -7.72
C ASN A 75 10.69 5.86 -6.56
N ARG A 76 12.01 5.63 -6.52
CA ARG A 76 12.62 4.82 -5.44
C ARG A 76 12.48 5.51 -4.07
N PRO A 77 11.93 4.82 -3.05
CA PRO A 77 11.90 5.29 -1.67
C PRO A 77 13.18 4.88 -0.94
N ASP A 78 13.42 5.50 0.22
CA ASP A 78 14.44 5.04 1.16
C ASP A 78 13.93 3.86 1.99
N VAL A 79 12.62 3.84 2.27
CA VAL A 79 11.96 2.80 3.07
C VAL A 79 10.68 2.35 2.38
N PHE A 80 10.50 1.05 2.19
CA PHE A 80 9.22 0.46 1.80
C PHE A 80 8.51 -0.06 3.05
N LEU A 81 7.35 0.50 3.38
CA LEU A 81 6.56 0.13 4.55
C LEU A 81 5.23 -0.48 4.11
N SER A 82 4.95 -1.68 4.61
CA SER A 82 3.75 -2.44 4.26
C SER A 82 3.16 -3.08 5.52
N TYR A 83 1.83 -3.21 5.54
CA TYR A 83 1.08 -3.90 6.59
C TYR A 83 -0.06 -4.70 5.93
N LEU A 84 0.27 -5.92 5.53
CA LEU A 84 -0.59 -6.79 4.72
C LEU A 84 -0.69 -8.17 5.36
N TYR A 85 -1.81 -8.85 5.15
CA TYR A 85 -1.96 -10.26 5.48
C TYR A 85 -1.11 -11.14 4.56
N PRO A 86 -0.67 -12.34 5.00
CA PRO A 86 0.22 -13.20 4.20
C PRO A 86 -0.27 -13.49 2.77
N HIS A 87 -1.57 -13.67 2.57
CA HIS A 87 -2.14 -13.98 1.25
C HIS A 87 -2.17 -12.78 0.29
N GLN A 88 -2.06 -11.55 0.82
CA GLN A 88 -2.01 -10.30 0.05
C GLN A 88 -0.59 -9.97 -0.41
N VAL A 89 0.43 -10.60 0.15
CA VAL A 89 1.84 -10.34 -0.18
C VAL A 89 2.24 -11.12 -1.43
N ASP A 90 2.82 -10.42 -2.41
CA ASP A 90 3.53 -11.03 -3.52
C ASP A 90 5.05 -10.97 -3.26
N VAL A 91 5.61 -12.11 -2.89
CA VAL A 91 7.05 -12.23 -2.57
C VAL A 91 7.93 -11.92 -3.79
N SER A 92 7.46 -12.21 -5.00
CA SER A 92 8.21 -11.93 -6.23
C SER A 92 8.24 -10.43 -6.52
N ALA A 93 7.15 -9.71 -6.20
CA ALA A 93 7.11 -8.25 -6.28
C ALA A 93 8.05 -7.61 -5.25
N VAL A 94 7.99 -8.05 -3.97
CA VAL A 94 8.87 -7.51 -2.92
C VAL A 94 10.36 -7.64 -3.27
N LYS A 95 10.77 -8.75 -3.89
CA LYS A 95 12.14 -8.96 -4.37
C LYS A 95 12.59 -7.96 -5.45
N GLN A 96 11.67 -7.38 -6.21
CA GLN A 96 11.99 -6.37 -7.23
C GLN A 96 12.17 -4.96 -6.63
N ILE A 97 11.76 -4.75 -5.39
CA ILE A 97 11.83 -3.45 -4.69
C ILE A 97 13.19 -3.26 -4.02
N GLN A 98 13.83 -4.35 -3.59
CA GLN A 98 15.19 -4.37 -3.01
C GLN A 98 16.21 -3.97 -4.09
#